data_AF-A0A932T280-F1
#
_entry.id   AF-A0A932T280-F1
#
_cell.length_a   1.000
_cell.length_b   1.000
_cell.length_c   1.000
_cell.angle_alpha   90.00
_cell.angle_beta   90.00
_cell.angle_gamma   90.00
#
_symmetry.space_group_name_H-M   'P 1'
#
loop_
_entity.id
_entity.type
_entity.pdbx_description
1 polymer ?
#
loop_
_entity_poly.entity_id
_entity_poly.type
_entity_poly.pdbx_seq_one_letter_code
_entity_poly.pdbx_strand_id
1 'polypeptide(L)'
;MLSRIIPVFFGIAALTSRALSDGSADTENFHPRTRVAISGERWTINGEPVAGGSQAEGLLMNVRMVNAAFEDAKRPDFDAAANTAAFVARIPDYAASGITAFTISLQGGFPGYEGAVNSAFLPDGSLNESYLERVRQVIE
;
A
#
# COMPACT_ATOMS: atom_id res chain seq x y z
N MET A 1 3.90 60.34 2.10
CA MET A 1 2.74 59.43 2.18
C MET A 1 3.12 58.35 3.19
N LEU A 2 2.82 58.62 4.46
CA LEU A 2 3.17 57.79 5.62
C LEU A 2 1.86 57.49 6.36
N SER A 3 1.83 56.37 7.11
CA SER A 3 0.79 55.98 8.08
C SER A 3 -0.42 55.25 7.49
N ARG A 4 -0.89 54.09 7.98
CA ARG A 4 -0.56 53.19 9.10
C ARG A 4 -1.46 51.96 8.87
N ILE A 5 -0.93 50.74 8.88
CA ILE A 5 -1.76 49.52 9.00
C ILE A 5 -1.66 49.03 10.44
N ILE A 6 -2.81 48.85 11.06
CA ILE A 6 -3.01 48.37 12.43
C ILE A 6 -2.81 46.84 12.44
N PRO A 7 -1.94 46.26 13.27
CA PRO A 7 -1.91 44.82 13.46
C PRO A 7 -3.07 44.39 14.37
N VAL A 8 -3.90 43.48 13.88
CA VAL A 8 -4.90 42.77 14.69
C VAL A 8 -4.22 41.55 15.31
N PHE A 9 -4.08 41.54 16.63
CA PHE A 9 -3.69 40.37 17.41
C PHE A 9 -4.92 39.49 17.67
N PHE A 10 -4.89 38.23 17.26
CA PHE A 10 -5.81 37.22 17.78
C PHE A 10 -5.09 36.39 18.84
N GLY A 11 -5.60 36.50 20.07
CA GLY A 11 -5.10 35.83 21.26
C GLY A 11 -5.42 34.33 21.28
N ILE A 12 -4.50 33.60 21.90
CA ILE A 12 -4.55 32.17 22.17
C ILE A 12 -5.60 31.88 23.24
N ALA A 13 -6.55 30.98 22.96
CA ALA A 13 -7.33 30.30 23.98
C ALA A 13 -6.81 28.86 24.11
N ALA A 14 -6.10 28.58 25.21
CA ALA A 14 -5.69 27.24 25.59
C ALA A 14 -6.93 26.46 26.05
N LEU A 15 -7.40 25.51 25.25
CA LEU A 15 -8.31 24.46 25.69
C LEU A 15 -7.47 23.31 26.24
N THR A 16 -7.64 23.01 27.53
CA THR A 16 -7.06 21.86 28.20
C THR A 16 -7.61 20.57 27.60
N SER A 17 -6.77 19.80 26.90
CA SER A 17 -7.17 18.49 26.39
C SER A 17 -7.23 17.49 27.55
N ARG A 18 -8.43 16.99 27.85
CA ARG A 18 -8.61 15.76 28.64
C ARG A 18 -8.14 14.60 27.76
N ALA A 19 -7.05 13.93 28.16
CA ALA A 19 -6.59 12.71 27.54
C ALA A 19 -7.71 11.66 27.62
N LEU A 20 -8.28 11.30 26.47
CA LEU A 20 -8.98 10.03 26.32
C LEU A 20 -7.93 8.94 26.43
N SER A 21 -8.18 7.95 27.28
CA SER A 21 -7.27 6.83 27.51
C SER A 21 -7.01 6.11 26.18
N ASP A 22 -5.75 6.18 25.72
CA ASP A 22 -5.27 5.32 24.65
C ASP A 22 -5.49 3.86 25.06
N GLY A 23 -6.26 3.14 24.25
CA GLY A 23 -6.24 1.69 24.27
C GLY A 23 -4.80 1.26 23.97
N SER A 24 -4.20 0.53 24.89
CA SER A 24 -2.90 -0.10 24.69
C SER A 24 -3.03 -1.17 23.62
N ALA A 25 -2.89 -0.77 22.35
CA ALA A 25 -2.41 -1.69 21.34
C ALA A 25 -1.00 -2.08 21.79
N ASP A 26 -0.78 -3.37 22.03
CA ASP A 26 0.55 -3.90 22.31
C ASP A 26 1.45 -3.54 21.12
N THR A 27 2.24 -2.48 21.27
CA THR A 27 3.27 -2.10 20.32
C THR A 27 4.41 -3.11 20.45
N GLU A 28 4.21 -4.31 19.93
CA GLU A 28 5.36 -5.13 19.56
C GLU A 28 6.23 -4.28 18.62
N ASN A 29 7.47 -4.04 19.01
CA ASN A 29 8.40 -3.27 18.21
C ASN A 29 8.63 -4.02 16.89
N PHE A 30 8.01 -3.53 15.81
CA PHE A 30 8.23 -4.06 14.48
C PHE A 30 9.70 -3.90 14.08
N HIS A 31 10.39 -5.03 13.90
CA HIS A 31 11.76 -5.07 13.40
C HIS A 31 11.76 -5.51 11.93
N PRO A 32 11.84 -4.57 10.96
CA PRO A 32 11.81 -4.93 9.56
C PRO A 32 13.03 -5.78 9.17
N ARG A 33 12.78 -6.93 8.55
CA ARG A 33 13.83 -7.78 7.96
C ARG A 33 14.35 -7.24 6.63
N THR A 34 13.52 -6.50 5.90
CA THR A 34 13.82 -5.94 4.58
C THR A 34 13.73 -4.42 4.66
N ARG A 35 14.78 -3.73 4.21
CA ARG A 35 14.82 -2.27 4.09
C ARG A 35 14.86 -1.86 2.63
N VAL A 36 13.78 -1.23 2.17
CA VAL A 36 13.73 -0.57 0.86
C VAL A 36 14.09 0.90 1.06
N ALA A 37 15.00 1.44 0.24
CA ALA A 37 15.40 2.83 0.29
C ALA A 37 15.74 3.38 -1.10
N ILE A 38 15.95 4.70 -1.16
CA ILE A 38 16.49 5.39 -2.33
C ILE A 38 17.79 6.07 -1.89
N SER A 39 18.88 5.83 -2.61
CA SER A 39 20.19 6.45 -2.41
C SER A 39 20.58 7.22 -3.68
N GLY A 40 20.52 8.55 -3.59
CA GLY A 40 20.59 9.40 -4.78
C GLY A 40 19.40 9.13 -5.70
N GLU A 41 19.67 8.56 -6.88
CA GLU A 41 18.65 8.21 -7.88
C GLU A 41 18.39 6.69 -7.96
N ARG A 42 19.02 5.89 -7.09
CA ARG A 42 18.98 4.42 -7.15
C ARG A 42 18.12 3.83 -6.03
N TRP A 43 17.28 2.86 -6.38
CA TRP A 43 16.61 1.98 -5.44
C TRP A 43 17.61 0.99 -4.82
N THR A 44 17.48 0.78 -3.52
CA THR A 44 18.25 -0.21 -2.78
C THR A 44 17.35 -1.11 -1.94
N ILE A 45 17.75 -2.38 -1.82
CA ILE A 45 17.18 -3.37 -0.91
C ILE A 45 18.29 -3.84 0.01
N ASN A 46 18.13 -3.65 1.32
CA ASN A 46 19.12 -3.99 2.34
C ASN A 46 20.51 -3.34 2.12
N GLY A 47 20.52 -2.14 1.52
CA GLY A 47 21.74 -1.38 1.22
C GLY A 47 22.33 -1.68 -0.15
N GLU A 48 21.93 -2.78 -0.79
CA GLU A 48 22.42 -3.18 -2.11
C GLU A 48 21.56 -2.57 -3.24
N PRO A 49 22.15 -2.11 -4.35
CA PRO A 49 21.40 -1.66 -5.52
C PRO A 49 20.47 -2.76 -6.06
N VAL A 50 19.22 -2.41 -6.37
CA VAL A 50 18.33 -3.31 -7.11
C VAL A 50 18.94 -3.62 -8.49
N ALA A 51 18.79 -4.85 -8.97
CA ALA A 51 19.29 -5.29 -10.29
C ALA A 51 20.78 -5.00 -10.53
N GLY A 52 21.61 -5.11 -9.47
CA GLY A 52 23.05 -4.85 -9.50
C GLY A 52 23.77 -5.64 -10.60
N GLY A 53 24.71 -4.97 -11.28
CA GLY A 53 25.50 -5.55 -12.37
C GLY A 53 24.76 -5.68 -13.70
N SER A 54 23.54 -5.14 -13.82
CA SER A 54 22.77 -5.11 -15.07
C SER A 54 22.62 -3.68 -15.62
N GLN A 55 22.10 -3.56 -16.84
CA GLN A 55 21.73 -2.25 -17.41
C GLN A 55 20.59 -1.56 -16.65
N ALA A 56 19.83 -2.29 -15.82
CA ALA A 56 18.74 -1.78 -15.01
C ALA A 56 19.16 -1.49 -13.55
N GLU A 57 20.46 -1.47 -13.26
CA GLU A 57 20.97 -1.25 -11.90
C GLU A 57 20.40 0.02 -11.27
N GLY A 58 19.89 -0.12 -10.04
CA GLY A 58 19.27 0.96 -9.28
C GLY A 58 17.84 1.30 -9.71
N LEU A 59 17.26 0.62 -10.70
CA LEU A 59 15.85 0.77 -11.04
C LEU A 59 14.99 -0.24 -10.29
N LEU A 60 13.75 0.16 -9.95
CA LEU A 60 12.79 -0.74 -9.32
C LEU A 60 12.14 -1.64 -10.37
N MET A 61 12.44 -2.93 -10.32
CA MET A 61 11.86 -3.93 -11.21
C MET A 61 10.44 -4.26 -10.76
N ASN A 62 9.47 -3.42 -11.15
CA ASN A 62 8.08 -3.49 -10.72
C ASN A 62 7.16 -4.08 -11.79
N VAL A 63 6.18 -4.88 -11.35
CA VAL A 63 5.03 -5.27 -12.17
C VAL A 63 3.73 -4.88 -11.48
N ARG A 64 2.78 -4.37 -12.26
CA ARG A 64 1.43 -4.02 -11.78
C ARG A 64 0.54 -5.26 -11.76
N MET A 65 0.24 -5.77 -10.56
CA MET A 65 -0.61 -6.94 -10.32
C MET A 65 -1.95 -6.49 -9.72
N VAL A 66 -2.59 -5.54 -10.40
CA VAL A 66 -3.73 -4.74 -9.90
C VAL A 66 -4.92 -5.61 -9.46
N ASN A 67 -5.13 -6.74 -10.14
CA ASN A 67 -6.24 -7.67 -9.87
C ASN A 67 -5.81 -8.96 -9.15
N ALA A 68 -4.64 -8.98 -8.51
CA ALA A 68 -4.20 -10.15 -7.72
C ALA A 68 -5.12 -10.43 -6.51
N ALA A 69 -5.68 -9.38 -5.90
CA ALA A 69 -6.65 -9.47 -4.82
C ALA A 69 -8.11 -9.31 -5.31
N PHE A 70 -8.34 -9.46 -6.62
CA PHE A 70 -9.63 -9.22 -7.27
C PHE A 70 -10.77 -9.99 -6.60
N GLU A 71 -11.88 -9.29 -6.43
CA GLU A 71 -13.17 -9.82 -6.04
C GLU A 71 -14.23 -9.00 -6.76
N ASP A 72 -15.36 -9.65 -7.02
CA ASP A 72 -16.58 -8.96 -7.38
C ASP A 72 -17.72 -9.59 -6.59
N ALA A 73 -18.26 -8.85 -5.62
CA ALA A 73 -19.36 -9.33 -4.78
C ALA A 73 -20.61 -9.73 -5.59
N LYS A 74 -20.72 -9.31 -6.85
CA LYS A 74 -21.80 -9.69 -7.77
C LYS A 74 -21.52 -10.99 -8.54
N ARG A 75 -20.34 -11.58 -8.39
CA ARG A 75 -19.89 -12.82 -9.05
C ARG A 75 -19.52 -13.89 -8.02
N PRO A 76 -20.52 -14.50 -7.35
CA PRO A 76 -20.27 -15.52 -6.34
C PRO A 76 -19.70 -16.82 -6.90
N ASP A 77 -19.72 -17.00 -8.22
CA ASP A 77 -19.08 -18.11 -8.94
C ASP A 77 -17.55 -17.97 -9.02
N PHE A 78 -17.01 -16.77 -8.78
CA PHE A 78 -15.58 -16.52 -8.83
C PHE A 78 -14.93 -16.75 -7.46
N ASP A 79 -13.91 -17.59 -7.41
CA ASP A 79 -13.13 -17.84 -6.20
C ASP A 79 -11.99 -16.82 -6.06
N ALA A 80 -12.25 -15.75 -5.31
CA ALA A 80 -11.28 -14.69 -5.04
C ALA A 80 -10.05 -15.19 -4.27
N ALA A 81 -10.23 -16.15 -3.36
CA ALA A 81 -9.13 -16.71 -2.58
C ALA A 81 -8.21 -17.56 -3.48
N ALA A 82 -8.77 -18.41 -4.34
CA ALA A 82 -7.99 -19.19 -5.29
C ALA A 82 -7.23 -18.30 -6.29
N ASN A 83 -7.83 -17.19 -6.75
CA ASN A 83 -7.15 -16.22 -7.61
C ASN A 83 -5.91 -15.61 -6.93
N THR A 84 -6.05 -15.15 -5.68
CA THR A 84 -4.92 -14.60 -4.91
C THR A 84 -3.87 -15.66 -4.62
N ALA A 85 -4.26 -16.86 -4.21
CA ALA A 85 -3.33 -17.97 -3.96
C ALA A 85 -2.54 -18.35 -5.22
N ALA A 86 -3.18 -18.35 -6.40
CA ALA A 86 -2.51 -18.61 -7.67
C ALA A 86 -1.45 -17.54 -8.00
N PHE A 87 -1.71 -16.27 -7.69
CA PHE A 87 -0.71 -15.21 -7.83
C PHE A 87 0.46 -15.39 -6.86
N VAL A 88 0.18 -15.63 -5.58
CA VAL A 88 1.21 -15.85 -4.55
C VAL A 88 2.14 -17.01 -4.94
N ALA A 89 1.58 -18.11 -5.45
CA ALA A 89 2.35 -19.26 -5.91
C ALA A 89 3.32 -18.93 -7.08
N ARG A 90 3.09 -17.85 -7.83
CA ARG A 90 3.92 -17.40 -8.95
C ARG A 90 4.97 -16.36 -8.57
N ILE A 91 4.89 -15.76 -7.36
CA ILE A 91 5.87 -14.76 -6.90
C ILE A 91 7.33 -15.27 -7.04
N PRO A 92 7.68 -16.52 -6.70
CA PRO A 92 9.03 -17.03 -6.91
C PRO A 92 9.48 -17.01 -8.38
N ASP A 93 8.59 -17.30 -9.34
CA ASP A 93 8.91 -17.28 -10.77
C ASP A 93 9.22 -15.84 -11.25
N TYR A 94 8.44 -14.86 -10.77
CA TYR A 94 8.69 -13.44 -11.03
C TYR A 94 10.03 -12.99 -10.43
N ALA A 95 10.32 -13.40 -9.19
CA ALA A 95 11.58 -13.10 -8.52
C ALA A 95 12.78 -13.69 -9.27
N ALA A 96 12.67 -14.95 -9.73
CA ALA A 96 13.68 -15.60 -10.56
C ALA A 96 13.89 -14.88 -11.92
N SER A 97 12.89 -14.16 -12.40
CA SER A 97 12.95 -13.34 -13.62
C SER A 97 13.47 -11.91 -13.37
N GLY A 98 13.88 -11.59 -12.14
CA GLY A 98 14.44 -10.29 -11.78
C GLY A 98 13.42 -9.24 -11.32
N ILE A 99 12.14 -9.61 -11.13
CA ILE A 99 11.13 -8.72 -10.54
C ILE A 99 11.34 -8.64 -9.03
N THR A 100 11.39 -7.43 -8.48
CA THR A 100 11.66 -7.18 -7.05
C THR A 100 10.54 -6.40 -6.37
N ALA A 101 9.52 -6.00 -7.11
CA ALA A 101 8.37 -5.30 -6.56
C ALA A 101 7.08 -5.62 -7.33
N PHE A 102 5.96 -5.57 -6.61
CA PHE A 102 4.63 -5.60 -7.18
C PHE A 102 3.84 -4.38 -6.75
N THR A 103 3.02 -3.87 -7.66
CA THR A 103 1.99 -2.88 -7.33
C THR A 103 0.64 -3.59 -7.24
N ILE A 104 0.05 -3.60 -6.04
CA ILE A 104 -1.31 -4.10 -5.77
C ILE A 104 -2.25 -2.90 -5.60
N SER A 105 -3.50 -3.01 -6.05
CA SER A 105 -4.48 -1.94 -5.96
C SER A 105 -5.56 -2.26 -4.94
N LEU A 106 -5.80 -1.35 -3.99
CA LEU A 106 -6.93 -1.44 -3.06
C LEU A 106 -8.23 -0.92 -3.68
N GLN A 107 -8.18 -0.20 -4.79
CA GLN A 107 -9.38 0.23 -5.52
C GLN A 107 -9.68 -0.69 -6.70
N GLY A 108 -8.97 -1.83 -6.77
CA GLY A 108 -9.06 -2.75 -7.88
C GLY A 108 -8.57 -2.16 -9.21
N GLY A 109 -8.81 -2.92 -10.27
CA GLY A 109 -8.66 -2.48 -11.65
C GLY A 109 -9.77 -3.06 -12.51
N PHE A 110 -9.79 -2.64 -13.78
CA PHE A 110 -10.80 -3.09 -14.73
C PHE A 110 -10.66 -4.60 -15.01
N PRO A 111 -11.70 -5.42 -14.76
CA PRO A 111 -11.63 -6.86 -14.96
C PRO A 111 -12.06 -7.31 -16.37
N GLY A 112 -12.22 -6.37 -17.31
CA GLY A 112 -12.70 -6.66 -18.66
C GLY A 112 -14.21 -6.53 -18.84
N TYR A 113 -14.93 -6.09 -17.81
CA TYR A 113 -16.38 -5.85 -17.86
C TYR A 113 -16.82 -4.73 -16.90
N GLU A 114 -17.98 -4.14 -17.20
CA GLU A 114 -18.56 -3.03 -16.46
C GLU A 114 -19.33 -3.47 -15.20
N GLY A 115 -19.39 -2.59 -14.20
CA GLY A 115 -20.23 -2.77 -13.02
C GLY A 115 -19.68 -3.70 -11.93
N ALA A 116 -18.44 -4.17 -12.07
CA ALA A 116 -17.74 -4.97 -11.07
C ALA A 116 -17.56 -4.21 -9.76
N VAL A 117 -17.73 -4.90 -8.63
CA VAL A 117 -17.47 -4.34 -7.29
C VAL A 117 -16.12 -4.86 -6.79
N ASN A 118 -15.03 -4.25 -7.27
CA ASN A 118 -13.65 -4.62 -6.97
C ASN A 118 -12.96 -3.49 -6.18
N SER A 119 -13.27 -3.37 -4.88
CA SER A 119 -12.74 -2.33 -4.02
C SER A 119 -12.55 -2.86 -2.60
N ALA A 120 -11.41 -2.55 -2.00
CA ALA A 120 -11.12 -2.73 -0.58
C ALA A 120 -11.84 -1.70 0.30
N PHE A 121 -12.48 -0.68 -0.29
CA PHE A 121 -13.26 0.32 0.41
C PHE A 121 -14.75 0.05 0.26
N LEU A 122 -15.47 0.06 1.38
CA LEU A 122 -16.93 0.02 1.47
C LEU A 122 -17.53 1.41 1.16
N PRO A 123 -18.86 1.52 0.90
CA PRO A 123 -19.49 2.79 0.54
C PRO A 123 -19.35 3.91 1.57
N ASP A 124 -19.13 3.58 2.83
CA ASP A 124 -18.90 4.53 3.93
C ASP A 124 -17.41 4.91 4.11
N GLY A 125 -16.52 4.36 3.28
CA GLY A 125 -15.08 4.57 3.32
C GLY A 125 -14.32 3.64 4.28
N SER A 126 -15.01 2.78 5.02
CA SER A 126 -14.35 1.74 5.83
C SER A 126 -13.69 0.68 4.96
N LEU A 127 -12.72 -0.05 5.52
CA LEU A 127 -11.99 -1.09 4.80
C LEU A 127 -12.74 -2.42 4.87
N ASN A 128 -12.82 -3.11 3.74
CA ASN A 128 -13.36 -4.46 3.63
C ASN A 128 -12.31 -5.47 4.12
N GLU A 129 -12.58 -6.09 5.27
CA GLU A 129 -11.69 -7.05 5.91
C GLU A 129 -11.36 -8.27 5.04
N SER A 130 -12.33 -8.81 4.29
CA SER A 130 -12.08 -9.97 3.41
C SER A 130 -11.14 -9.63 2.26
N TYR A 131 -11.22 -8.39 1.76
CA TYR A 131 -10.30 -7.89 0.73
C TYR A 131 -8.90 -7.70 1.31
N LEU A 132 -8.79 -7.10 2.49
CA LEU A 132 -7.51 -6.90 3.16
C LEU A 132 -6.83 -8.22 3.51
N GLU A 133 -7.58 -9.26 3.85
CA GLU A 133 -7.01 -10.58 4.12
C GLU A 133 -6.32 -11.17 2.87
N ARG A 134 -6.90 -10.99 1.68
CA ARG A 134 -6.23 -11.38 0.42
C ARG A 134 -5.00 -10.52 0.14
N VAL A 135 -5.05 -9.21 0.43
CA VAL A 135 -3.87 -8.34 0.29
C VAL A 135 -2.77 -8.76 1.27
N ARG A 136 -3.12 -9.15 2.50
CA ARG A 136 -2.18 -9.67 3.50
C ARG A 136 -1.45 -10.90 3.00
N GLN A 137 -2.15 -11.85 2.38
CA GLN A 137 -1.54 -13.04 1.76
C GLN A 137 -0.52 -12.72 0.67
N VAL A 138 -0.59 -11.55 0.04
CA VAL A 138 0.39 -11.10 -0.96
C VAL A 138 1.64 -10.49 -0.31
N ILE A 139 1.50 -9.91 0.90
CA ILE A 139 2.55 -9.12 1.56
C ILE A 139 3.38 -9.97 2.54
N GLU A 140 2.75 -10.94 3.21
CA GLU A 140 3.34 -11.77 4.27
C GLU A 140 3.88 -13.11 3.77
#